data_AF-A0A519IVR7-F1
#
_entry.id   AF-A0A519IVR7-F1
#
_cell.length_a   1.000
_cell.length_b   1.000
_cell.length_c   1.000
_cell.angle_alpha   90.00
_cell.angle_beta   90.00
_cell.angle_gamma   90.00
#
_symmetry.space_group_name_H-M   'P 1'
#
loop_
_entity.id
_entity.type
_entity.pdbx_description
1 polymer ?
#
loop_
_entity_poly.entity_id
_entity_poly.type
_entity_poly.pdbx_seq_one_letter_code
_entity_poly.pdbx_strand_id
1 'polypeptide(L)' 'MTFDESEPRLARGASLIAAAREDLDVFSVEDLEDRIQQLDAEIARARAAIESKRSRKDAADALFSFRS' A
#
# COMPACT_ATOMS: atom_id res chain seq x y z
N MET A 1 -22.23 -9.65 -29.67
CA MET A 1 -21.26 -10.04 -28.64
C MET A 1 -20.75 -8.73 -28.06
N THR A 2 -21.21 -8.39 -26.85
CA THR A 2 -21.06 -7.08 -26.21
C THR A 2 -19.58 -6.74 -26.03
N PHE A 3 -19.23 -5.53 -26.48
CA PHE A 3 -17.92 -4.94 -26.24
C PHE A 3 -17.69 -4.89 -24.74
N ASP A 4 -16.56 -5.44 -24.32
CA ASP A 4 -16.02 -5.35 -22.96
C ASP A 4 -15.88 -3.86 -22.62
N GLU A 5 -16.88 -3.33 -21.92
CA GLU A 5 -16.87 -1.99 -21.36
C GLU A 5 -15.82 -2.00 -20.26
N SER A 6 -14.59 -1.66 -20.62
CA SER A 6 -13.45 -1.63 -19.74
C SER A 6 -13.73 -0.67 -18.59
N GLU A 7 -14.16 -1.20 -17.45
CA GLU A 7 -14.37 -0.41 -16.25
C GLU A 7 -13.09 0.39 -15.97
N PRO A 8 -13.20 1.70 -15.66
CA PRO A 8 -12.04 2.52 -15.40
C PRO A 8 -11.26 1.91 -14.24
N ARG A 9 -10.08 1.36 -14.54
CA ARG A 9 -9.19 0.78 -13.52
C ARG A 9 -8.90 1.88 -12.51
N LEU A 10 -9.34 1.69 -11.27
CA LEU A 10 -9.02 2.60 -10.18
C LEU A 10 -7.50 2.84 -10.16
N ALA A 11 -7.10 4.10 -10.22
CA ALA A 11 -5.70 4.48 -10.26
C ALA A 11 -4.97 3.87 -9.04
N ARG A 12 -3.73 3.41 -9.23
CA ARG A 12 -2.94 2.85 -8.12
C ARG A 12 -2.88 3.87 -6.98
N GLY A 13 -3.27 3.45 -5.78
CA GLY A 13 -3.27 4.32 -4.60
C GLY A 13 -4.50 5.24 -4.47
N ALA A 14 -5.50 5.11 -5.36
CA ALA A 14 -6.73 5.92 -5.30
C ALA A 14 -7.41 5.86 -3.91
N SER A 15 -7.44 4.69 -3.26
CA SER A 15 -8.03 4.53 -1.93
C SER A 15 -7.31 5.34 -0.84
N LEU A 16 -5.98 5.41 -0.87
CA LEU A 16 -5.21 6.22 0.08
C LEU A 16 -5.41 7.72 -0.16
N ILE A 17 -5.51 8.13 -1.43
CA ILE A 17 -5.79 9.52 -1.80
C ILE A 17 -7.20 9.92 -1.34
N ALA A 18 -8.18 9.03 -1.51
CA ALA A 18 -9.54 9.26 -1.02
C ALA A 18 -9.55 9.40 0.51
N ALA A 19 -8.90 8.48 1.23
CA ALA A 19 -8.80 8.53 2.68
C ALA A 19 -8.12 9.82 3.20
N ALA A 20 -7.13 10.35 2.48
CA ALA A 20 -6.46 11.59 2.86
C ALA A 20 -7.31 12.86 2.61
N ARG A 21 -8.41 12.75 1.86
CA ARG A 21 -9.32 13.86 1.54
C ARG A 21 -10.62 13.83 2.35
N GLU A 22 -10.86 12.76 3.11
CA GLU A 22 -12.03 12.67 3.97
C GLU A 22 -11.97 13.76 5.05
N ASP A 23 -13.11 14.41 5.27
CA ASP A 23 -13.27 15.39 6.34
C ASP A 23 -13.29 14.66 7.69
N LEU A 24 -12.39 15.01 8.59
CA LEU A 24 -12.27 14.36 9.89
C LEU A 24 -13.22 14.94 10.95
N ASP A 25 -13.79 16.12 10.71
CA ASP A 25 -14.66 16.81 11.69
C ASP A 25 -15.97 16.05 11.94
N VAL A 26 -16.36 15.16 11.03
CA VAL A 26 -17.58 14.33 11.14
C VAL A 26 -17.38 13.03 11.92
N PHE A 27 -16.14 12.70 12.28
CA PHE A 27 -15.80 11.45 12.98
C PHE A 27 -15.78 11.66 14.50
N SER A 28 -16.20 10.64 15.25
CA SER A 28 -15.98 10.62 16.69
C SER A 28 -14.52 10.32 17.02
N VAL A 29 -14.11 10.56 18.28
CA VAL A 29 -12.76 10.21 18.74
C VAL A 29 -12.50 8.70 18.59
N GLU A 30 -13.47 7.86 18.93
CA GLU A 30 -13.39 6.40 18.81
C GLU A 30 -13.20 5.98 17.34
N ASP A 31 -13.96 6.58 16.41
CA ASP A 31 -13.79 6.30 14.98
C ASP A 31 -12.40 6.70 14.47
N LEU A 32 -11.84 7.81 14.97
CA LEU A 32 -10.49 8.26 14.61
C LEU A 32 -9.42 7.33 15.17
N GLU A 33 -9.59 6.82 16.39
CA GLU A 33 -8.70 5.83 16.99
C GLU A 33 -8.70 4.51 16.21
N ASP A 34 -9.87 4.02 15.80
CA ASP A 34 -10.01 2.84 14.95
C ASP A 34 -9.42 3.07 13.55
N ARG A 35 -9.63 4.25 12.98
CA ARG A 35 -9.01 4.64 11.70
C ARG A 35 -7.48 4.60 11.80
N ILE A 36 -6.91 5.14 12.86
CA ILE A 36 -5.46 5.14 13.09
C ILE A 36 -4.93 3.72 13.19
N GLN A 37 -5.57 2.85 13.97
CA GLN A 37 -5.16 1.45 14.10
C GLN A 37 -5.09 0.73 12.75
N GLN A 38 -6.08 0.98 11.88
CA GLN A 38 -6.10 0.41 10.53
C GLN A 38 -4.98 0.96 9.63
N LEU A 39 -4.73 2.27 9.69
CA LEU A 39 -3.65 2.90 8.92
C LEU A 39 -2.27 2.43 9.37
N ASP A 40 -2.04 2.27 10.68
CA ASP A 40 -0.79 1.76 11.22
C ASP A 40 -0.55 0.30 10.81
N ALA A 41 -1.60 -0.53 10.81
CA ALA A 41 -1.52 -1.89 10.28
C ALA A 41 -1.11 -1.88 8.80
N GLU A 42 -1.66 -0.96 8.00
CA GLU A 42 -1.29 -0.81 6.58
C GLU A 42 0.17 -0.35 6.42
N ILE A 43 0.63 0.60 7.23
CA ILE A 43 2.04 1.03 7.25
C ILE A 43 2.95 -0.16 7.56
N ALA A 44 2.59 -0.99 8.54
CA ALA A 44 3.36 -2.19 8.88
C ALA A 44 3.42 -3.17 7.71
N ARG A 45 2.29 -3.42 7.02
CA ARG A 45 2.25 -4.25 5.80
C ARG A 45 3.15 -3.71 4.70
N ALA A 46 3.08 -2.40 4.42
CA ALA A 46 3.89 -1.75 3.40
C ALA A 46 5.39 -1.85 3.72
N ARG A 47 5.78 -1.63 4.97
CA ARG A 47 7.17 -1.80 5.45
C ARG A 47 7.66 -3.22 5.28
N ALA A 48 6.86 -4.23 5.67
CA ALA A 48 7.22 -5.64 5.49
C ALA A 48 7.39 -6.01 4.00
N ALA A 49 6.53 -5.49 3.12
CA ALA A 49 6.65 -5.71 1.68
C ALA A 49 7.92 -5.05 1.09
N ILE A 50 8.30 -3.86 1.58
CA ILE A 50 9.56 -3.20 1.20
C ILE A 50 10.75 -4.05 1.63
N GLU A 51 10.76 -4.51 2.88
CA GLU A 51 11.85 -5.32 3.42
C GLU A 51 12.02 -6.62 2.63
N SER A 52 10.92 -7.33 2.37
CA SER A 52 10.93 -8.53 1.53
C SER A 52 11.50 -8.29 0.13
N LYS A 53 11.24 -7.12 -0.47
CA LYS A 53 11.80 -6.76 -1.78
C LYS A 53 13.27 -6.40 -1.71
N ARG A 54 13.72 -5.73 -0.64
CA ARG A 54 15.14 -5.40 -0.41
C ARG A 54 15.97 -6.66 -0.18
N SER A 55 15.54 -7.53 0.73
CA SER A 55 16.19 -8.81 1.00
C SER A 55 16.39 -9.66 -0.27
N ARG A 56 15.39 -9.72 -1.15
CA ARG A 56 15.52 -10.41 -2.44
C ARG A 56 16.57 -9.78 -3.35
N LYS A 57 16.65 -8.45 -3.37
CA LYS A 57 17.65 -7.73 -4.15
C LYS A 57 19.05 -7.99 -3.59
N ASP A 58 19.24 -7.88 -2.29
CA ASP A 58 20.55 -8.08 -1.64
C ASP A 58 21.05 -9.52 -1.83
N ALA A 59 20.15 -10.51 -1.74
CA ALA A 59 20.48 -11.90 -2.04
C ALA A 59 20.87 -12.10 -3.51
N ALA A 60 20.18 -11.44 -4.45
CA ALA A 60 20.55 -11.47 -5.86
C ALA A 60 21.91 -10.82 -6.10
N ASP A 61 22.15 -9.62 -5.55
CA ASP A 61 23.41 -8.88 -5.69
C ASP A 61 24.62 -9.68 -5.14
N ALA A 62 24.45 -10.40 -4.02
CA ALA A 62 25.46 -11.30 -3.47
C ALA A 62 25.77 -12.51 -4.38
N LEU A 63 24.77 -13.07 -5.06
CA LEU A 63 24.98 -14.17 -6.02
C LEU A 63 25.75 -13.70 -7.26
N PHE A 64 25.54 -12.47 -7.71
CA PHE A 64 26.23 -11.91 -8.88
C PHE A 64 27.65 -11.43 -8.56
N SER A 65 27.91 -10.87 -7.37
CA SER A 65 29.25 -10.40 -6.99
C SER A 65 30.26 -11.54 -6.81
N PHE A 66 29.81 -12.74 -6.43
CA PHE A 66 30.66 -13.93 -6.31
C PHE A 66 31.14 -14.51 -7.66
N ARG A 67 30.57 -14.05 -8.79
CA ARG A 67 30.85 -14.57 -10.13
C ARG A 67 31.75 -13.67 -10.98
N SER A 68 32.13 -12.49 -10.48
CA SER A 68 33.08 -11.56 -11.14
C SER A 68 34.49 -11.67 -10.58
#